data_AF-A0A973XQR2-F1
#
_entry.id   AF-A0A973XQR2-F1
#
_cell.length_a   1.000
_cell.length_b   1.000
_cell.length_c   1.000
_cell.angle_alpha   90.00
_cell.angle_beta   90.00
_cell.angle_gamma   90.00
#
_symmetry.space_group_name_H-M   'P 1'
#
loop_
_entity.id
_entity.type
_entity.pdbx_description
1 polymer ?
#
loop_
_entity_poly.entity_id
_entity_poly.type
_entity_poly.pdbx_seq_one_letter_code
_entity_poly.pdbx_strand_id
1 'polypeptide(L)' 'MSERSLSGLTEAEAIEFHNQFKTTFSAFVVIAVLAHVLVWAWKPWF' A
#
# COMPACT_ATOMS: atom_id res chain seq x y z
N MET A 1 7.33 28.62 -13.74
CA MET A 1 6.56 28.17 -12.57
C MET A 1 7.13 26.83 -12.14
N SER A 2 7.29 26.57 -10.85
CA SER A 2 7.87 25.31 -10.36
C SER A 2 7.02 24.14 -10.83
N GLU A 3 7.49 23.36 -11.80
CA GLU A 3 6.88 22.08 -12.21
C GLU A 3 7.04 20.98 -11.15
N ARG A 4 7.64 21.32 -10.01
CA ARG A 4 7.87 20.42 -8.88
C ARG A 4 6.86 20.72 -7.78
N SER A 5 6.30 19.65 -7.22
CA SER A 5 5.37 19.67 -6.09
C SER A 5 6.02 20.12 -4.79
N LEU A 6 5.24 20.25 -3.71
CA LEU A 6 5.73 20.58 -2.35
C LEU A 6 6.74 19.56 -1.81
N SER A 7 6.62 18.29 -2.21
CA SER A 7 7.59 17.24 -1.90
C SER A 7 8.80 17.24 -2.83
N GLY A 8 8.85 18.18 -3.79
CA GLY A 8 9.90 18.29 -4.77
C GLY A 8 9.84 17.24 -5.88
N LEU A 9 8.75 16.48 -6.02
CA LEU A 9 8.56 15.49 -7.09
C LEU A 9 7.89 16.13 -8.31
N THR A 10 8.31 15.71 -9.50
CA THR A 10 7.53 15.86 -10.73
C THR A 10 6.34 14.89 -10.72
N GLU A 11 5.35 15.14 -11.58
CA GLU A 11 4.19 14.27 -11.70
C GLU A 11 4.55 12.83 -12.09
N ALA A 12 5.51 12.68 -13.03
CA ALA A 12 5.98 11.37 -13.47
C ALA A 12 6.62 10.56 -12.32
N GLU A 13 7.51 11.19 -11.54
CA GLU A 13 8.16 10.56 -10.38
C GLU A 13 7.14 10.15 -9.31
N ALA A 14 6.12 10.99 -9.08
CA ALA A 14 5.06 10.69 -8.12
C ALA A 14 4.21 9.49 -8.56
N ILE A 15 3.89 9.38 -9.86
CA ILE A 15 3.14 8.26 -10.42
C ILE A 15 3.94 6.95 -10.32
N GLU A 16 5.23 6.99 -10.66
CA GLU A 16 6.11 5.82 -10.58
C GLU A 16 6.19 5.28 -9.15
N PHE A 17 6.46 6.16 -8.18
CA PHE A 17 6.47 5.78 -6.76
C PHE A 17 5.12 5.19 -6.33
N HIS A 18 4.02 5.86 -6.68
CA HIS A 18 2.69 5.44 -6.28
C HIS A 18 2.31 4.06 -6.88
N ASN A 19 2.74 3.77 -8.11
CA ASN A 19 2.50 2.47 -8.74
C ASN A 19 3.27 1.34 -8.03
N GLN A 20 4.53 1.57 -7.67
CA GLN A 20 5.30 0.60 -6.92
C GLN A 20 4.74 0.39 -5.51
N PHE A 21 4.37 1.49 -4.83
CA PHE A 21 3.73 1.45 -3.51
C PHE A 21 2.43 0.65 -3.54
N LYS A 22 1.53 0.91 -4.49
CA LYS A 22 0.27 0.16 -4.61
C LYS A 22 0.51 -1.34 -4.77
N THR A 23 1.52 -1.73 -5.55
CA THR A 23 1.82 -3.14 -5.81
C THR A 23 2.22 -3.86 -4.52
N THR A 24 3.20 -3.33 -3.79
CA THR A 24 3.70 -3.95 -2.56
C THR A 24 2.71 -3.85 -1.42
N PHE A 25 2.04 -2.69 -1.27
CA PHE A 25 1.03 -2.48 -0.25
C PHE A 25 -0.18 -3.40 -0.44
N SER A 26 -0.65 -3.57 -1.68
CA SER A 26 -1.77 -4.48 -1.94
C SER A 26 -1.41 -5.93 -1.62
N ALA A 27 -0.21 -6.39 -1.99
CA ALA A 27 0.28 -7.72 -1.63
C ALA A 27 0.33 -7.91 -0.11
N PHE A 28 0.84 -6.93 0.64
CA PHE A 28 0.85 -6.95 2.10
C PHE A 28 -0.57 -7.04 2.68
N VAL A 29 -1.51 -6.21 2.21
CA VAL A 29 -2.89 -6.20 2.71
C VAL A 29 -3.58 -7.55 2.46
N VAL A 30 -3.39 -8.15 1.28
CA VAL A 30 -3.95 -9.49 0.99
C VAL A 30 -3.42 -10.53 1.99
N ILE A 31 -2.10 -10.54 2.22
CA ILE A 31 -1.49 -11.46 3.20
C ILE A 31 -2.02 -11.19 4.61
N ALA A 32 -2.13 -9.92 5.00
CA ALA A 32 -2.66 -9.53 6.30
C ALA A 32 -4.11 -10.00 6.49
N VAL A 33 -4.98 -9.80 5.50
CA VAL A 33 -6.37 -10.28 5.54
C VAL A 33 -6.41 -11.80 5.71
N LEU A 34 -5.62 -12.54 4.93
CA LEU A 34 -5.55 -14.00 5.06
C LEU A 34 -5.10 -14.44 6.45
N ALA A 35 -4.06 -13.80 7.00
CA ALA A 35 -3.57 -14.09 8.34
C ALA A 35 -4.65 -13.83 9.40
N HIS A 36 -5.37 -12.71 9.31
CA HIS A 36 -6.43 -12.40 10.26
C HIS A 36 -7.60 -13.37 10.15
N VAL A 37 -8.03 -13.73 8.93
CA VAL A 37 -9.10 -14.73 8.73
C VAL A 37 -8.69 -16.08 9.30
N LEU A 38 -7.45 -16.52 9.08
CA LEU A 38 -6.94 -17.78 9.62
C LEU A 38 -6.92 -17.79 11.15
N VAL A 39 -6.42 -16.72 11.78
CA VAL A 39 -6.41 -16.63 13.25
C VAL A 39 -7.83 -16.53 13.79
N TRP A 40 -8.73 -15.79 13.13
CA TRP A 40 -10.14 -15.72 13.53
C TRP A 40 -10.83 -17.07 13.43
N ALA A 41 -10.54 -17.88 12.41
CA ALA A 41 -11.05 -19.24 12.28
C ALA A 41 -10.53 -20.20 13.37
N TRP A 42 -9.28 -20.03 13.82
CA TRP A 42 -8.68 -20.89 14.86
C TRP A 42 -9.07 -20.48 16.28
N LYS A 43 -9.02 -19.18 16.57
CA LYS A 43 -9.33 -18.60 17.87
C LYS A 43 -10.04 -17.28 17.61
N PRO A 44 -11.37 -17.30 17.45
CA PRO A 44 -12.10 -16.10 17.15
C PRO A 44 -11.90 -15.09 18.30
N TRP A 45 -11.55 -13.87 17.93
CA TRP A 45 -11.65 -12.72 18.81
C TRP A 45 -13.05 -12.12 18.65
N PHE A 46 -13.61 -11.63 19.76
CA PHE A 46 -15.05 -11.39 20.00
C PHE A 46 -15.87 -12.69 19.98
#